data_AF-A0A839ZA75-F1
#
_entry.id   AF-A0A839ZA75-F1
#
_cell.length_a   1.000
_cell.length_b   1.000
_cell.length_c   1.000
_cell.angle_alpha   90.00
_cell.angle_beta   90.00
_cell.angle_gamma   90.00
#
_symmetry.space_group_name_H-M   'P 1'
#
loop_
_entity.id
_entity.type
_entity.pdbx_description
1 polymer ?
#
loop_
_entity_poly.entity_id
_entity_poly.type
_entity_poly.pdbx_seq_one_letter_code
_entity_poly.pdbx_strand_id
1 'polypeptide(L)' 'MARGYLPDEEWALVGASLPAERGRWSRPDLDNRRFLNGMLYVLRVGCAWRDMHERYGKRNSVYVRFSRCSEQGV' A
#
# COMPACT_ATOMS: atom_id res chain seq x y z
N MET A 1 -3.51 6.68 19.09
CA MET A 1 -3.54 6.90 17.63
C MET A 1 -2.53 5.95 16.98
N ALA A 2 -2.99 5.08 16.07
CA ALA A 2 -2.19 3.96 15.58
C ALA A 2 -1.09 4.43 14.62
N ARG A 3 0.18 4.15 14.98
CA ARG A 3 1.39 4.53 14.25
C ARG A 3 1.53 3.71 12.95
N GLY A 4 0.73 4.03 11.93
CA GLY A 4 0.76 3.32 10.63
C GLY A 4 -0.57 3.32 9.85
N TYR A 5 -1.40 4.33 10.05
CA TYR A 5 -2.66 4.52 9.33
C TYR A 5 -2.66 5.94 8.74
N LEU A 6 -2.67 6.07 7.41
CA LEU A 6 -2.90 7.36 6.76
C LEU A 6 -4.31 7.84 7.12
N PRO A 7 -4.49 9.02 7.73
CA PRO A 7 -5.81 9.64 7.84
C PRO A 7 -6.39 9.96 6.46
N ASP A 8 -7.71 10.07 6.37
CA ASP A 8 -8.42 10.25 5.10
C ASP A 8 -7.98 11.52 4.34
N GLU A 9 -7.53 12.55 5.07
CA GLU A 9 -6.97 13.79 4.51
C GLU A 9 -5.64 13.57 3.76
N GLU A 10 -4.68 12.83 4.35
CA GLU A 10 -3.42 12.50 3.70
C GLU A 10 -3.66 11.51 2.54
N TRP A 11 -4.63 10.60 2.72
CA TRP A 11 -5.04 9.69 1.67
C TRP A 11 -5.64 10.41 0.46
N ALA A 12 -6.38 11.50 0.66
CA ALA A 12 -6.93 12.28 -0.45
C ALA A 12 -5.83 12.90 -1.34
N LEU A 13 -4.69 13.25 -0.75
CA LEU A 13 -3.53 13.80 -1.47
C LEU A 13 -2.76 12.72 -2.24
N VAL A 14 -2.46 11.58 -1.59
CA VAL A 14 -1.64 10.51 -2.17
C VAL A 14 -2.46 9.56 -3.05
N GLY A 15 -3.72 9.32 -2.70
CA GLY A 15 -4.62 8.43 -3.44
C GLY A 15 -4.86 8.89 -4.88
N ALA A 16 -4.83 10.20 -5.13
CA ALA A 16 -4.99 10.77 -6.46
C ALA A 16 -3.75 10.61 -7.36
N SER A 17 -2.54 10.50 -6.78
CA SER A 17 -1.30 10.33 -7.53
C SER A 17 -0.94 8.87 -7.77
N LEU A 18 -1.53 7.95 -7.00
CA LEU A 18 -1.36 6.53 -7.25
C LEU A 18 -2.01 6.17 -8.59
N PRO A 19 -1.34 5.37 -9.45
CA PRO A 19 -1.97 4.86 -10.64
C PRO A 19 -3.22 4.11 -10.20
N ALA A 20 -4.38 4.52 -10.73
CA ALA A 20 -5.62 3.79 -10.56
C ALA A 20 -5.29 2.31 -10.82
N GLU A 21 -5.64 1.41 -9.90
CA GLU A 21 -5.57 -0.01 -10.22
C GLU A 21 -6.51 -0.20 -11.40
N ARG A 22 -5.96 -0.17 -12.62
CA ARG A 22 -6.59 -0.71 -13.82
C ARG A 22 -6.65 -2.22 -13.59
N GLY A 23 -7.53 -2.61 -12.67
CA GLY A 23 -7.92 -3.95 -12.45
C GLY A 23 -8.58 -4.41 -13.73
N ARG A 24 -8.10 -5.55 -14.24
CA ARG A 24 -9.02 -6.50 -14.85
C ARG A 24 -10.31 -6.47 -14.02
N TRP A 25 -11.44 -6.31 -14.71
CA TRP A 25 -12.85 -6.23 -14.28
C TRP A 25 -13.29 -6.99 -13.00
N SER A 26 -12.46 -7.86 -12.44
CA SER A 26 -12.75 -8.79 -11.34
C SER A 26 -12.06 -8.45 -10.00
N ARG A 27 -11.28 -7.37 -9.90
CA ARG A 27 -10.79 -6.90 -8.59
C ARG A 27 -11.40 -5.53 -8.28
N PRO A 28 -12.34 -5.45 -7.32
CA PRO A 28 -12.78 -4.18 -6.78
C PRO A 28 -11.57 -3.36 -6.34
N ASP A 29 -11.76 -2.05 -6.19
CA ASP A 29 -10.87 -1.06 -5.54
C ASP A 29 -10.64 -1.40 -4.05
N LEU A 30 -10.38 -2.68 -3.77
CA LEU A 30 -10.07 -3.26 -2.48
C LEU A 30 -8.67 -2.77 -2.14
N ASP A 31 -8.71 -1.54 -1.63
CA ASP A 31 -7.93 -1.09 -0.51
C ASP A 31 -6.51 -0.67 -0.89
N ASN A 32 -6.37 0.17 -1.94
CA ASN A 32 -5.13 0.90 -2.25
C ASN A 32 -4.50 1.51 -0.99
N ARG A 33 -5.36 2.04 -0.09
CA ARG A 33 -4.99 2.57 1.22
C ARG A 33 -4.39 1.51 2.13
N ARG A 34 -4.93 0.31 2.16
CA ARG A 34 -4.41 -0.82 2.95
C ARG A 34 -3.05 -1.29 2.45
N PHE A 35 -2.86 -1.35 1.13
CA PHE A 35 -1.57 -1.66 0.52
C PHE A 35 -0.52 -0.60 0.86
N LEU A 36 -0.87 0.68 0.69
CA LEU A 36 0.03 1.79 1.01
C LEU A 36 0.37 1.81 2.51
N ASN A 37 -0.62 1.62 3.38
CA ASN A 37 -0.39 1.51 4.82
C ASN A 37 0.54 0.33 5.16
N GLY A 38 0.45 -0.80 4.42
CA GLY A 38 1.36 -1.93 4.56
C GLY A 38 2.80 -1.58 4.15
N MET A 39 2.98 -0.91 3.01
CA MET A 39 4.30 -0.43 2.58
C MET A 39 4.90 0.55 3.59
N LEU A 40 4.12 1.54 4.01
CA LEU A 40 4.55 2.56 4.95
C LEU A 40 4.87 1.97 6.33
N TYR A 41 4.15 0.93 6.76
CA TYR A 41 4.49 0.21 7.97
C TYR A 41 5.89 -0.40 7.86
N VAL A 42 6.18 -1.15 6.80
CA VAL A 42 7.49 -1.78 6.59
C VAL A 42 8.60 -0.74 6.49
N LEU A 43 8.39 0.33 5.70
CA LEU A 43 9.37 1.40 5.52
C LEU A 43 9.64 2.18 6.81
N ARG A 44 8.62 2.41 7.63
CA ARG A 44 8.73 3.22 8.85
C ARG A 44 9.23 2.43 10.06
N VAL A 45 8.87 1.16 10.14
CA VAL A 45 9.33 0.25 11.20
C VAL A 45 10.70 -0.33 10.86
N GLY A 46 11.05 -0.41 9.57
CA GLY A 46 12.31 -1.00 9.10
C GLY A 46 12.36 -2.52 9.26
N CYS A 47 11.20 -3.18 9.31
CA CYS A 47 11.13 -4.64 9.45
C CYS A 47 11.22 -5.34 8.09
N ALA A 48 11.45 -6.65 8.09
CA ALA A 48 11.31 -7.40 6.84
C ALA A 48 9.84 -7.39 6.39
N TRP A 49 9.60 -7.47 5.09
CA TRP A 49 8.24 -7.67 4.55
C TRP A 49 7.55 -8.89 5.19
N ARG A 50 8.32 -9.90 5.62
CA ARG A 50 7.83 -11.10 6.30
C ARG A 50 7.14 -10.80 7.64
N ASP A 51 7.54 -9.72 8.31
CA ASP A 51 7.03 -9.31 9.62
C ASP A 51 5.89 -8.29 9.50
N MET A 52 5.47 -7.97 8.26
CA MET A 52 4.33 -7.11 8.01
C MET A 52 3.05 -7.77 8.53
N HIS A 53 2.24 -7.01 9.28
CA HIS A 53 0.97 -7.49 9.81
C HIS A 53 0.01 -7.90 8.68
N GLU A 54 -0.64 -9.06 8.83
CA GLU A 54 -1.65 -9.58 7.89
C GLU A 54 -2.85 -8.63 7.71
N ARG A 55 -3.06 -7.72 8.67
CA ARG A 55 -4.05 -6.65 8.57
C ARG A 55 -3.86 -5.79 7.33
N TYR A 56 -2.67 -5.74 6.73
CA TYR A 56 -2.37 -4.97 5.52
C TYR A 56 -2.57 -5.77 4.21
N GLY A 57 -3.01 -7.03 4.31
CA GLY A 57 -3.20 -7.92 3.17
C GLY A 57 -2.01 -8.84 2.93
N LYS A 58 -2.04 -9.56 1.80
CA LYS A 58 -1.01 -10.55 1.48
C LYS A 58 0.33 -9.87 1.23
N ARG A 59 1.35 -10.20 2.03
CA ARG A 59 2.74 -9.71 1.87
C ARG A 59 3.22 -9.67 0.43
N ASN A 60 3.02 -10.76 -0.31
CA ASN A 60 3.50 -10.86 -1.70
C ASN A 60 2.85 -9.80 -2.61
N SER A 61 1.56 -9.51 -2.41
CA SER A 61 0.85 -8.50 -3.18
C SER A 61 1.34 -7.09 -2.86
N VAL A 62 1.65 -6.79 -1.59
CA VAL A 62 2.24 -5.52 -1.19
C VAL A 62 3.63 -5.36 -1.80
N TYR A 63 4.49 -6.38 -1.71
CA TYR A 63 5.83 -6.36 -2.27
C TYR A 63 5.85 -6.17 -3.80
N VAL A 64 5.04 -6.94 -4.55
CA VAL A 64 4.96 -6.80 -6.02
C VAL A 64 4.50 -5.40 -6.41
N ARG A 65 3.58 -4.82 -5.66
CA ARG A 65 3.10 -3.46 -5.93
C ARG A 65 4.17 -2.41 -5.60
N PHE A 66 4.92 -2.60 -4.52
CA PHE A 66 6.06 -1.74 -4.17
C PHE A 66 7.13 -1.78 -5.27
N SER A 67 7.51 -2.98 -5.72
CA SER A 67 8.46 -3.16 -6.83
C SER A 67 8.01 -2.40 -8.07
N ARG A 68 6.73 -2.55 -8.47
CA ARG A 68 6.17 -1.84 -9.62
C ARG A 68 6.19 -0.32 -9.46
N CYS A 69 5.92 0.21 -8.27
CA CYS A 69 5.98 1.66 -8.03
C CYS A 69 7.44 2.14 -8.13
N SER A 70 8.37 1.40 -7.54
CA SER A 70 9.81 1.70 -7.60
C SER A 70 10.35 1.66 -9.03
N GLU A 71 9.90 0.71 -9.86
CA GLU A 71 10.26 0.63 -11.28
C GLU A 71 9.67 1.77 -12.12
N GLN A 72 8.51 2.29 -11.71
CA GLN A 72 7.83 3.41 -12.38
C GLN A 72 8.33 4.79 -11.92
N GLY A 73 9.16 4.85 -10.88
CA GLY A 73 9.65 6.12 -10.32
C GLY A 73 8.57 6.97 -9.65
N VAL A 74 7.50 6.33 -9.15
CA VAL A 74 6.43 6.95 -8.36
C VAL A 74 6.85 7.10 -6.91
#